data_AF-A0A0N4ZND4-F1
#
_entry.id   AF-A0A0N4ZND4-F1
#
_cell.length_a   1.000
_cell.length_b   1.000
_cell.length_c   1.000
_cell.angle_alpha   90.00
_cell.angle_beta   90.00
_cell.angle_gamma   90.00
#
_symmetry.space_group_name_H-M   'P 1'
#
loop_
_entity.id
_entity.type
_entity.pdbx_description
1 polymer ?
#
loop_
_entity_poly.entity_id
_entity_poly.type
_entity_poly.pdbx_seq_one_letter_code
_entity_poly.pdbx_strand_id
1 'polypeptide(L)'
;MITRIFLIIFLICINFNNVETIRYYIYKNTSSDRLEAAQQLGEEAKISYIKRTMHMNDDMEKRELYLQGLEICNSIDSMEAQKIQQRTSKESRYRDWRYLVQIGLKEFQAQFMTLPVKFMTEITHMACSKHEQQLQCGANFEGTMMIEKRILDLKQIGNHHMMFQKECKDSNYVSKVYPCIGKNVKIWAGECLEKMNTYWEVQKVVNNEISNIYETALNTVKSISSKHAIEHPLQLQSFIFNNAFRKISKLEGKKCEKFKIMRDCVLPALHKQCGEEAKYAVETSISTGYLRTERHERLHMDFVNLNFPTDSRCTGL
;
A
#
# COMPACT_ATOMS: atom_id res chain seq x y z
N MET A 1 -12.84 37.02 49.71
CA MET A 1 -12.25 35.73 49.28
C MET A 1 -13.00 35.11 48.10
N ILE A 2 -14.32 34.87 48.22
CA ILE A 2 -15.15 34.14 47.22
C ILE A 2 -14.86 34.53 45.75
N THR A 3 -14.77 35.82 45.43
CA THR A 3 -14.51 36.32 44.07
C THR A 3 -13.19 35.86 43.44
N ARG A 4 -12.13 35.61 44.23
CA ARG A 4 -10.86 35.08 43.70
C ARG A 4 -10.97 33.59 43.34
N ILE A 5 -11.79 32.82 44.06
CA ILE A 5 -11.98 31.39 43.81
C ILE A 5 -12.73 31.19 42.48
N PHE A 6 -13.81 31.96 42.24
CA PHE A 6 -14.51 31.94 40.95
C PHE A 6 -13.61 32.34 39.78
N LEU A 7 -12.74 33.35 39.94
CA LEU A 7 -11.78 33.75 38.91
C LEU A 7 -10.78 32.63 38.55
N ILE A 8 -10.26 31.90 39.55
CA ILE A 8 -9.36 30.76 39.34
C ILE A 8 -10.10 29.61 38.64
N ILE A 9 -11.31 29.28 39.07
CA ILE A 9 -12.14 28.24 38.43
C ILE A 9 -12.45 28.62 36.96
N PHE A 10 -12.80 29.88 36.70
CA PHE A 10 -13.11 30.35 35.34
C PHE A 10 -11.88 30.29 34.42
N LEU A 11 -10.69 30.67 34.91
CA LEU A 11 -9.42 30.53 34.16
C LEU A 11 -9.07 29.07 33.88
N ILE A 12 -9.31 28.16 34.83
CA ILE A 12 -9.12 26.71 34.63
C ILE A 12 -10.09 26.19 33.56
N CYS A 13 -11.38 26.55 33.63
CA CYS A 13 -12.38 26.13 32.65
C CYS A 13 -12.10 26.67 31.24
N ILE A 14 -11.54 27.88 31.09
CA ILE A 14 -11.12 28.40 29.78
C ILE A 14 -9.97 27.58 29.20
N ASN A 15 -8.95 27.23 30.00
CA ASN A 15 -7.81 26.44 29.52
C ASN A 15 -8.19 25.00 29.10
N PHE A 16 -9.24 24.41 29.67
CA PHE A 16 -9.71 23.08 29.25
C PHE A 16 -10.48 23.05 27.92
N ASN A 17 -10.99 24.19 27.43
CA ASN A 17 -11.84 24.23 26.24
C ASN A 17 -11.07 24.33 24.90
N ASN A 18 -9.74 24.54 24.93
CA ASN A 18 -8.91 24.69 23.74
C ASN A 18 -7.99 23.48 23.45
N VAL A 19 -8.26 22.32 24.06
CA VAL A 19 -7.62 21.07 23.61
C VAL A 19 -8.35 20.59 22.35
N GLU A 20 -7.78 20.85 21.17
CA GLU A 20 -8.28 20.24 19.93
C GLU A 20 -8.25 18.71 20.08
N THR A 21 -9.40 18.06 19.90
CA THR A 21 -9.51 16.61 20.02
C THR A 21 -8.72 15.94 18.91
N ILE A 22 -7.61 15.28 19.25
CA ILE A 22 -6.68 14.65 18.29
C ILE A 22 -7.45 13.81 17.27
N ARG A 23 -7.39 14.21 16.00
CA ARG A 23 -8.17 13.61 14.90
C ARG A 23 -7.49 12.35 14.39
N TYR A 24 -7.89 11.19 14.89
CA TYR A 24 -7.45 9.89 14.37
C TYR A 24 -8.01 9.59 12.96
N TYR A 25 -7.17 9.05 12.07
CA TYR A 25 -7.54 8.68 10.71
C TYR A 25 -7.90 7.20 10.55
N ILE A 26 -7.12 6.30 11.16
CA ILE A 26 -7.22 4.84 11.01
C ILE A 26 -7.00 4.06 12.31
N TYR A 27 -6.24 4.57 13.29
CA TYR A 27 -5.83 3.83 14.48
C TYR A 27 -5.85 4.65 15.77
N LYS A 28 -6.88 4.41 16.59
CA LYS A 28 -7.10 5.12 17.86
C LYS A 28 -6.13 4.78 19.00
N ASN A 29 -5.34 3.71 18.86
CA ASN A 29 -4.48 3.20 19.93
C ASN A 29 -3.01 3.67 19.77
N THR A 30 -2.76 4.68 18.94
CA THR A 30 -1.49 5.42 18.91
C THR A 30 -1.43 6.37 20.12
N SER A 31 -0.29 6.46 20.80
CA SER A 31 -0.12 7.39 21.94
C SER A 31 -0.13 8.85 21.50
N SER A 32 -0.63 9.73 22.37
CA SER A 32 -0.60 11.20 22.24
C SER A 32 0.76 11.71 21.75
N ASP A 33 1.81 11.33 22.46
CA ASP A 33 3.17 11.84 22.31
C ASP A 33 3.74 11.53 20.92
N ARG A 34 3.32 10.41 20.32
CA ARG A 34 3.67 10.01 18.95
C ARG A 34 2.90 10.80 17.89
N LEU A 35 1.64 11.10 18.16
CA LEU A 35 0.79 11.89 17.27
C LEU A 35 1.25 13.35 17.27
N GLU A 36 1.52 13.92 18.46
CA GLU A 36 2.07 15.27 18.65
C GLU A 36 3.44 15.42 17.97
N ALA A 37 4.37 14.48 18.18
CA ALA A 37 5.67 14.49 17.50
C ALA A 37 5.52 14.41 15.96
N ALA A 38 4.62 13.57 15.46
CA ALA A 38 4.37 13.46 14.02
C ALA A 38 3.69 14.72 13.43
N GLN A 39 2.76 15.33 14.17
CA GLN A 39 2.14 16.61 13.81
C GLN A 39 3.17 17.74 13.76
N GLN A 40 4.07 17.81 14.74
CA GLN A 40 5.16 18.78 14.76
C GLN A 40 6.12 18.60 13.57
N LEU A 41 6.55 17.36 13.27
CA LEU A 41 7.38 17.05 12.09
C LEU A 41 6.73 17.53 10.78
N GLY A 42 5.41 17.36 10.63
CA GLY A 42 4.66 17.82 9.45
C GLY A 42 4.64 19.35 9.30
N GLU A 43 4.47 20.08 10.41
CA GLU A 43 4.49 21.55 10.39
C GLU A 43 5.91 22.09 10.20
N GLU A 44 6.93 21.49 10.81
CA GLU A 44 8.34 21.85 10.58
C GLU A 44 8.76 21.63 9.12
N ALA A 45 8.37 20.50 8.51
CA ALA A 45 8.59 20.22 7.09
C ALA A 45 7.93 21.27 6.18
N LYS A 46 6.71 21.71 6.54
CA LYS A 46 5.94 22.73 5.79
C LYS A 46 6.53 24.13 5.93
N ILE A 47 6.92 24.53 7.15
CA ILE A 47 7.62 25.78 7.41
C ILE A 47 8.95 25.81 6.64
N SER A 48 9.68 24.68 6.59
CA SER A 48 10.91 24.53 5.80
C SER A 48 10.63 24.67 4.30
N TYR A 49 9.63 23.96 3.78
CA TYR A 49 9.21 24.04 2.37
C TYR A 49 8.83 25.46 1.94
N ILE A 50 7.96 26.13 2.71
CA ILE A 50 7.52 27.51 2.42
C ILE A 50 8.71 28.47 2.45
N LYS A 51 9.55 28.42 3.49
CA LYS A 51 10.72 29.31 3.61
C LYS A 51 11.71 29.16 2.46
N ARG A 52 11.93 27.94 1.97
CA ARG A 52 12.81 27.68 0.81
C ARG A 52 12.16 28.14 -0.50
N THR A 53 10.86 27.87 -0.70
CA THR A 53 10.16 28.12 -1.98
C THR A 53 9.65 29.55 -2.20
N MET A 54 9.56 30.39 -1.16
CA MET A 54 8.94 31.74 -1.21
C MET A 54 9.52 32.70 -2.28
N HIS A 55 10.75 32.47 -2.74
CA HIS A 55 11.43 33.29 -3.76
C HIS A 55 11.94 32.46 -4.96
N MET A 56 11.48 31.22 -5.10
CA MET A 56 11.89 30.32 -6.19
C MET A 56 11.00 30.49 -7.42
N ASN A 57 11.62 30.54 -8.60
CA ASN A 57 10.91 30.58 -9.88
C ASN A 57 10.92 29.22 -10.61
N ASP A 58 11.79 28.28 -10.24
CA ASP A 58 11.84 26.94 -10.82
C ASP A 58 10.81 26.00 -10.16
N ASP A 59 9.85 25.51 -10.94
CA ASP A 59 8.79 24.60 -10.47
C ASP A 59 9.25 23.13 -10.35
N MET A 60 10.34 22.72 -11.03
CA MET A 60 10.96 21.41 -10.80
C MET A 60 11.69 21.41 -9.46
N GLU A 61 12.47 22.45 -9.16
CA GLU A 61 13.18 22.55 -7.88
C GLU A 61 12.17 22.64 -6.71
N LYS A 62 11.09 23.44 -6.82
CA LYS A 62 9.98 23.40 -5.86
C LYS A 62 9.41 22.00 -5.67
N ARG A 63 9.21 21.24 -6.76
CA ARG A 63 8.69 19.87 -6.70
C ARG A 63 9.64 18.92 -5.97
N GLU A 64 10.96 19.05 -6.17
CA GLU A 64 11.94 18.27 -5.40
C GLU A 64 11.91 18.62 -3.90
N LEU A 65 11.76 19.90 -3.55
CA LEU A 65 11.59 20.32 -2.15
C LEU A 65 10.29 19.82 -1.52
N TYR A 66 9.22 19.73 -2.30
CA TYR A 66 7.95 19.13 -1.86
C TYR A 66 8.11 17.62 -1.58
N LEU A 67 8.81 16.90 -2.46
CA LEU A 67 9.12 15.48 -2.28
C LEU A 67 10.04 15.24 -1.07
N GLN A 68 11.00 16.12 -0.80
CA GLN A 68 11.80 16.09 0.44
C GLN A 68 10.93 16.22 1.70
N GLY A 69 9.94 17.12 1.67
CA GLY A 69 8.98 17.28 2.77
C GLY A 69 8.10 16.05 3.00
N LEU A 70 7.64 15.39 1.93
CA LEU A 70 6.91 14.12 2.03
C LEU A 70 7.77 13.00 2.62
N GLU A 71 9.06 12.94 2.29
CA GLU A 71 9.93 11.85 2.76
C GLU A 71 10.22 11.94 4.27
N ILE A 72 10.16 13.13 4.88
CA ILE A 72 10.18 13.29 6.34
C ILE A 72 9.02 12.53 6.98
N CYS A 73 7.80 12.65 6.43
CA CYS A 73 6.65 11.87 6.91
C CYS A 73 6.76 10.37 6.55
N ASN A 74 7.21 10.03 5.35
CA ASN A 74 7.30 8.62 4.89
C ASN A 74 8.36 7.79 5.62
N SER A 75 9.36 8.43 6.23
CA SER A 75 10.48 7.78 6.92
C SER A 75 10.28 7.54 8.43
N ILE A 76 9.17 8.03 9.02
CA ILE A 76 8.76 7.73 10.41
C ILE A 76 8.77 6.21 10.67
N ASP A 77 9.35 5.78 11.79
CA ASP A 77 9.53 4.37 12.22
C ASP A 77 10.23 3.44 11.20
N SER A 78 10.90 3.98 10.18
CA SER A 78 11.56 3.21 9.11
C SER A 78 12.58 2.17 9.62
N MET A 79 13.42 2.53 10.59
CA MET A 79 14.37 1.60 11.23
C MET A 79 13.67 0.43 11.93
N GLU A 80 12.50 0.67 12.55
CA GLU A 80 11.76 -0.39 13.25
C GLU A 80 11.07 -1.32 12.25
N ALA A 81 10.50 -0.76 11.18
CA ALA A 81 9.96 -1.53 10.06
C ALA A 81 11.03 -2.47 9.44
N GLN A 82 12.28 -2.02 9.33
CA GLN A 82 13.40 -2.86 8.86
C GLN A 82 13.71 -4.02 9.83
N LYS A 83 13.77 -3.78 11.15
CA LYS A 83 13.95 -4.86 12.15
C LYS A 83 12.82 -5.88 12.07
N ILE A 84 11.58 -5.39 11.98
CA ILE A 84 10.38 -6.23 11.86
C ILE A 84 10.41 -7.06 10.58
N GLN A 85 10.83 -6.52 9.44
CA GLN A 85 11.02 -7.28 8.20
C GLN A 85 12.07 -8.39 8.37
N GLN A 86 13.23 -8.08 8.96
CA GLN A 86 14.31 -9.06 9.21
C GLN A 86 13.95 -10.16 10.20
N ARG A 87 13.03 -9.88 11.13
CA ARG A 87 12.55 -10.83 12.15
C ARG A 87 11.37 -11.66 11.60
N THR A 88 10.52 -11.07 10.77
CA THR A 88 9.42 -11.74 10.06
C THR A 88 9.93 -12.85 9.13
N SER A 89 11.01 -12.61 8.38
CA SER A 89 11.60 -13.63 7.51
C SER A 89 12.27 -14.80 8.28
N LYS A 90 12.61 -14.61 9.56
CA LYS A 90 13.20 -15.64 10.45
C LYS A 90 12.14 -16.44 11.21
N GLU A 91 11.07 -15.80 11.69
CA GLU A 91 10.03 -16.44 12.52
C GLU A 91 8.85 -17.03 11.71
N SER A 92 8.77 -16.77 10.41
CA SER A 92 7.68 -17.24 9.53
C SER A 92 7.86 -18.69 9.07
N ARG A 93 6.76 -19.45 8.97
CA ARG A 93 6.80 -20.87 8.56
C ARG A 93 6.99 -20.99 7.05
N TYR A 94 8.24 -21.14 6.61
CA TYR A 94 8.65 -21.21 5.20
C TYR A 94 7.73 -22.06 4.31
N ARG A 95 7.39 -23.28 4.75
CA ARG A 95 6.53 -24.19 3.96
C ARG A 95 5.11 -23.67 3.77
N ASP A 96 4.55 -22.97 4.75
CA ASP A 96 3.20 -22.40 4.65
C ASP A 96 3.21 -21.14 3.77
N TRP A 97 4.12 -20.18 4.02
CA TRP A 97 4.08 -18.89 3.31
C TRP A 97 4.44 -19.00 1.83
N ARG A 98 5.25 -20.00 1.45
CA ARG A 98 5.53 -20.28 0.03
C ARG A 98 4.26 -20.65 -0.76
N TYR A 99 3.29 -21.33 -0.16
CA TYR A 99 2.00 -21.59 -0.80
C TYR A 99 1.11 -20.34 -0.83
N LEU A 100 1.16 -19.50 0.21
CA LEU A 100 0.45 -18.21 0.23
C LEU A 100 0.95 -17.24 -0.87
N VAL A 101 2.26 -17.22 -1.16
CA VAL A 101 2.79 -16.45 -2.29
C VAL A 101 2.29 -17.01 -3.64
N GLN A 102 2.08 -18.32 -3.77
CA GLN A 102 1.53 -18.93 -4.99
C GLN A 102 0.03 -18.61 -5.22
N ILE A 103 -0.70 -18.06 -4.24
CA ILE A 103 -2.05 -17.50 -4.46
C ILE A 103 -2.04 -15.99 -4.76
N GLY A 104 -0.86 -15.36 -4.88
CA GLY A 104 -0.70 -13.96 -5.20
C GLY A 104 -0.55 -13.01 -4.01
N LEU A 105 -0.51 -13.51 -2.76
CA LEU A 105 -0.20 -12.67 -1.60
C LEU A 105 1.25 -12.16 -1.68
N LYS A 106 1.49 -10.90 -1.31
CA LYS A 106 2.85 -10.34 -1.25
C LYS A 106 3.68 -11.03 -0.17
N GLU A 107 4.97 -11.20 -0.42
CA GLU A 107 5.85 -12.03 0.42
C GLU A 107 5.80 -11.69 1.92
N PHE A 108 5.91 -10.41 2.29
CA PHE A 108 5.81 -10.01 3.70
C PHE A 108 4.45 -10.38 4.33
N GLN A 109 3.35 -10.21 3.60
CA GLN A 109 2.01 -10.56 4.10
C GLN A 109 1.83 -12.08 4.24
N ALA A 110 2.34 -12.84 3.27
CA ALA A 110 2.38 -14.30 3.33
C ALA A 110 3.22 -14.77 4.53
N GLN A 111 4.40 -14.18 4.75
CA GLN A 111 5.24 -14.46 5.92
C GLN A 111 4.51 -14.12 7.22
N PHE A 112 3.95 -12.91 7.32
CA PHE A 112 3.19 -12.39 8.45
C PHE A 112 2.02 -13.28 8.86
N MET A 113 1.21 -13.76 7.90
CA MET A 113 0.11 -14.71 8.14
C MET A 113 0.59 -16.07 8.71
N THR A 114 1.89 -16.37 8.66
CA THR A 114 2.49 -17.60 9.19
C THR A 114 3.35 -17.42 10.45
N LEU A 115 3.34 -16.23 11.06
CA LEU A 115 4.05 -15.96 12.31
C LEU A 115 3.36 -16.57 13.56
N PRO A 116 3.99 -16.51 14.74
CA PRO A 116 3.32 -16.70 16.02
C PRO A 116 2.34 -15.56 16.32
N VAL A 117 1.18 -15.88 16.91
CA VAL A 117 0.07 -14.92 17.17
C VAL A 117 0.54 -13.67 17.92
N LYS A 118 1.37 -13.82 18.96
CA LYS A 118 1.91 -12.69 19.74
C LYS A 118 2.67 -11.70 18.86
N PHE A 119 3.47 -12.20 17.92
CA PHE A 119 4.28 -11.36 17.03
C PHE A 119 3.43 -10.75 15.90
N MET A 120 2.35 -11.43 15.45
CA MET A 120 1.36 -10.81 14.57
C MET A 120 0.72 -9.56 15.20
N THR A 121 0.32 -9.64 16.47
CA THR A 121 -0.28 -8.50 17.20
C THR A 121 0.71 -7.35 17.38
N GLU A 122 1.96 -7.67 17.71
CA GLU A 122 3.09 -6.71 17.80
C GLU A 122 3.29 -5.94 16.49
N ILE A 123 3.35 -6.65 15.36
CA ILE A 123 3.49 -6.07 14.02
C ILE A 123 2.27 -5.22 13.64
N THR A 124 1.05 -5.68 13.94
CA THR A 124 -0.18 -4.94 13.62
C THR A 124 -0.25 -3.62 14.37
N HIS A 125 0.05 -3.63 15.68
CA HIS A 125 0.11 -2.41 16.48
C HIS A 125 1.16 -1.43 15.94
N MET A 126 2.37 -1.92 15.65
CA MET A 126 3.44 -1.11 15.04
C MET A 126 3.01 -0.52 13.69
N ALA A 127 2.49 -1.34 12.78
CA ALA A 127 2.12 -0.91 11.43
C ALA A 127 0.96 0.11 11.44
N CYS A 128 -0.05 -0.10 12.28
CA CYS A 128 -1.15 0.84 12.44
C CYS A 128 -0.71 2.15 13.13
N SER A 129 0.12 2.07 14.18
CA SER A 129 0.73 3.25 14.84
C SER A 129 1.59 4.06 13.87
N LYS A 130 2.40 3.38 13.04
CA LYS A 130 3.22 4.01 12.00
C LYS A 130 2.34 4.75 11.01
N HIS A 131 1.39 4.07 10.35
CA HIS A 131 0.55 4.72 9.34
C HIS A 131 -0.29 5.87 9.93
N GLU A 132 -0.78 5.77 11.17
CA GLU A 132 -1.47 6.90 11.81
C GLU A 132 -0.54 8.11 11.96
N GLN A 133 0.67 7.95 12.51
CA GLN A 133 1.68 9.03 12.61
C GLN A 133 1.98 9.64 11.22
N GLN A 134 2.09 8.82 10.17
CA GLN A 134 2.37 9.31 8.82
C GLN A 134 1.21 10.11 8.22
N LEU A 135 -0.04 9.74 8.53
CA LEU A 135 -1.22 10.49 8.14
C LEU A 135 -1.35 11.80 8.94
N GLN A 136 -0.96 11.84 10.22
CA GLN A 136 -0.86 13.07 11.01
C GLN A 136 0.18 14.06 10.44
N CYS A 137 1.42 13.59 10.22
CA CYS A 137 2.51 14.37 9.63
C CYS A 137 2.10 14.92 8.25
N GLY A 138 1.56 14.05 7.41
CA GLY A 138 1.03 14.44 6.10
C GLY A 138 -0.16 15.42 6.19
N ALA A 139 -0.97 15.40 7.25
CA ALA A 139 -2.11 16.29 7.39
C ALA A 139 -1.68 17.73 7.70
N ASN A 140 -0.62 17.90 8.49
CA ASN A 140 -0.03 19.22 8.72
C ASN A 140 0.76 19.72 7.50
N PHE A 141 1.45 18.82 6.79
CA PHE A 141 2.24 19.14 5.59
C PHE A 141 1.39 19.43 4.33
N GLU A 142 0.52 18.50 3.92
CA GLU A 142 -0.31 18.59 2.69
C GLU A 142 -1.73 19.13 2.90
N GLY A 143 -2.17 19.24 4.16
CA GLY A 143 -3.57 19.54 4.49
C GLY A 143 -4.47 18.30 4.53
N THR A 144 -5.46 18.33 5.41
CA THR A 144 -6.38 17.21 5.71
C THR A 144 -7.06 16.63 4.47
N MET A 145 -7.50 17.45 3.53
CA MET A 145 -8.16 17.02 2.28
C MET A 145 -7.25 16.13 1.41
N MET A 146 -5.93 16.39 1.37
CA MET A 146 -5.00 15.57 0.59
C MET A 146 -4.80 14.20 1.24
N ILE A 147 -4.78 14.15 2.58
CA ILE A 147 -4.70 12.92 3.35
C ILE A 147 -5.97 12.09 3.26
N GLU A 148 -7.15 12.70 3.25
CA GLU A 148 -8.42 12.00 2.99
C GLU A 148 -8.44 11.36 1.60
N LYS A 149 -7.95 12.06 0.56
CA LYS A 149 -7.78 11.51 -0.79
C LYS A 149 -6.75 10.36 -0.80
N ARG A 150 -5.61 10.50 -0.12
CA ARG A 150 -4.59 9.44 0.00
C ARG A 150 -5.12 8.20 0.72
N ILE A 151 -5.95 8.36 1.75
CA ILE A 151 -6.61 7.24 2.45
C ILE A 151 -7.60 6.52 1.53
N LEU A 152 -8.30 7.23 0.63
CA LEU A 152 -9.19 6.63 -0.36
C LEU A 152 -8.41 5.91 -1.47
N ASP A 153 -7.29 6.46 -1.93
CA ASP A 153 -6.40 5.82 -2.91
C ASP A 153 -5.77 4.54 -2.35
N LEU A 154 -5.21 4.60 -1.14
CA LEU A 154 -4.60 3.44 -0.48
C LEU A 154 -5.61 2.29 -0.29
N LYS A 155 -6.89 2.58 -0.02
CA LYS A 155 -7.97 1.56 0.05
C LYS A 155 -8.27 0.87 -1.28
N GLN A 156 -7.70 1.30 -2.40
CA GLN A 156 -7.73 0.56 -3.68
C GLN A 156 -6.66 -0.53 -3.76
N ILE A 157 -5.78 -0.65 -2.76
CA ILE A 157 -4.74 -1.69 -2.65
C ILE A 157 -5.10 -2.65 -1.51
N GLY A 158 -5.25 -3.95 -1.79
CA GLY A 158 -5.79 -4.95 -0.86
C GLY A 158 -5.20 -4.96 0.55
N ASN A 159 -3.87 -4.80 0.68
CA ASN A 159 -3.21 -4.83 1.99
C ASN A 159 -3.57 -3.59 2.85
N HIS A 160 -3.55 -2.39 2.26
CA HIS A 160 -3.99 -1.17 2.96
C HIS A 160 -5.51 -1.16 3.18
N HIS A 161 -6.29 -1.77 2.28
CA HIS A 161 -7.72 -1.99 2.46
C HIS A 161 -7.99 -2.84 3.71
N MET A 162 -7.36 -4.02 3.83
CA MET A 162 -7.47 -4.86 5.02
C MET A 162 -7.01 -4.15 6.29
N MET A 163 -5.86 -3.48 6.22
CA MET A 163 -5.31 -2.70 7.34
C MET A 163 -6.31 -1.64 7.83
N PHE A 164 -6.84 -0.80 6.94
CA PHE A 164 -7.71 0.32 7.29
C PHE A 164 -9.18 -0.08 7.53
N GLN A 165 -9.63 -1.26 7.07
CA GLN A 165 -11.00 -1.75 7.27
C GLN A 165 -11.14 -2.69 8.47
N LYS A 166 -10.11 -3.49 8.78
CA LYS A 166 -10.17 -4.55 9.79
C LYS A 166 -9.03 -4.45 10.82
N GLU A 167 -7.77 -4.54 10.39
CA GLU A 167 -6.62 -4.77 11.29
C GLU A 167 -6.39 -3.62 12.29
N CYS A 168 -6.56 -2.36 11.85
CA CYS A 168 -6.46 -1.19 12.73
C CYS A 168 -7.78 -0.87 13.46
N LYS A 169 -8.89 -1.55 13.16
CA LYS A 169 -10.20 -1.29 13.81
C LYS A 169 -10.54 -2.29 14.91
N ASP A 170 -10.13 -3.55 14.76
CA ASP A 170 -10.31 -4.61 15.76
C ASP A 170 -8.94 -5.23 16.06
N SER A 171 -8.44 -4.97 17.27
CA SER A 171 -7.15 -5.50 17.77
C SER A 171 -7.10 -7.02 17.86
N ASN A 172 -8.25 -7.70 17.82
CA ASN A 172 -8.36 -9.16 17.83
C ASN A 172 -8.51 -9.75 16.42
N TYR A 173 -8.69 -8.93 15.39
CA TYR A 173 -8.97 -9.41 14.04
C TYR A 173 -7.87 -10.33 13.52
N VAL A 174 -6.63 -9.82 13.58
CA VAL A 174 -5.43 -10.52 13.12
C VAL A 174 -5.21 -11.81 13.90
N SER A 175 -5.31 -11.77 15.23
CA SER A 175 -5.10 -12.94 16.09
C SER A 175 -6.18 -14.01 15.97
N LYS A 176 -7.40 -13.62 15.56
CA LYS A 176 -8.55 -14.51 15.31
C LYS A 176 -8.50 -15.16 13.92
N VAL A 177 -8.15 -14.40 12.88
CA VAL A 177 -8.36 -14.82 11.47
C VAL A 177 -7.08 -15.37 10.83
N TYR A 178 -5.95 -14.67 10.95
CA TYR A 178 -4.75 -14.97 10.14
C TYR A 178 -4.02 -16.27 10.53
N PRO A 179 -3.99 -16.70 11.81
CA PRO A 179 -3.44 -18.00 12.20
C PRO A 179 -4.12 -19.22 11.56
N CYS A 180 -5.36 -19.11 11.08
CA CYS A 180 -6.01 -20.18 10.32
C CYS A 180 -5.51 -20.19 8.86
N ILE A 181 -5.53 -19.03 8.20
CA ILE A 181 -5.08 -18.86 6.80
C ILE A 181 -3.68 -19.45 6.61
N GLY A 182 -2.72 -19.05 7.45
CA GLY A 182 -1.32 -19.44 7.31
C GLY A 182 -0.93 -20.76 7.97
N LYS A 183 -1.85 -21.58 8.48
CA LYS A 183 -1.51 -22.86 9.12
C LYS A 183 -1.87 -24.04 8.21
N ASN A 184 -0.92 -24.94 8.01
CA ASN A 184 -1.09 -26.16 7.22
C ASN A 184 -1.59 -25.87 5.79
N VAL A 185 -1.02 -24.85 5.13
CA VAL A 185 -1.58 -24.28 3.88
C VAL A 185 -1.71 -25.33 2.78
N LYS A 186 -0.74 -26.26 2.69
CA LYS A 186 -0.79 -27.39 1.76
C LYS A 186 -2.01 -28.30 1.93
N ILE A 187 -2.53 -28.44 3.16
CA ILE A 187 -3.66 -29.32 3.47
C ILE A 187 -4.95 -28.68 2.99
N TRP A 188 -5.24 -27.45 3.40
CA TRP A 188 -6.50 -26.80 3.03
C TRP A 188 -6.54 -26.40 1.55
N ALA A 189 -5.40 -26.06 0.95
CA ALA A 189 -5.31 -25.76 -0.49
C ALA A 189 -5.10 -26.99 -1.38
N GLY A 190 -5.19 -28.21 -0.84
CA GLY A 190 -4.74 -29.46 -1.49
C GLY A 190 -5.30 -29.70 -2.89
N GLU A 191 -6.60 -29.50 -3.08
CA GLU A 191 -7.31 -29.68 -4.37
C GLU A 191 -6.97 -28.57 -5.41
N CYS A 192 -6.38 -27.46 -4.95
CA CYS A 192 -6.07 -26.28 -5.78
C CYS A 192 -4.57 -26.13 -6.11
N LEU A 193 -3.67 -26.95 -5.54
CA LEU A 193 -2.22 -26.80 -5.66
C LEU A 193 -1.72 -26.72 -7.11
N GLU A 194 -2.31 -27.49 -8.02
CA GLU A 194 -2.04 -27.44 -9.46
C GLU A 194 -2.33 -26.04 -10.03
N LYS A 195 -3.52 -25.50 -9.75
CA LYS A 195 -4.01 -24.20 -10.27
C LYS A 195 -3.21 -23.04 -9.69
N MET A 196 -2.81 -23.15 -8.43
CA MET A 196 -1.86 -22.24 -7.77
C MET A 196 -0.51 -22.24 -8.49
N ASN A 197 0.05 -23.42 -8.76
CA ASN A 197 1.33 -23.54 -9.45
C ASN A 197 1.26 -23.03 -10.91
N THR A 198 0.17 -23.33 -11.63
CA THR A 198 -0.09 -22.81 -12.99
C THR A 198 -0.21 -21.30 -13.00
N TYR A 199 -0.94 -20.69 -12.06
CA TYR A 199 -1.01 -19.23 -11.94
C TYR A 199 0.38 -18.64 -11.64
N TRP A 200 1.09 -19.19 -10.65
CA TRP A 200 2.38 -18.70 -10.20
C TRP A 200 3.45 -18.69 -11.30
N GLU A 201 3.66 -19.80 -12.02
CA GLU A 201 4.68 -19.80 -13.09
C GLU A 201 4.25 -18.95 -14.30
N VAL A 202 2.96 -18.86 -14.63
CA VAL A 202 2.47 -17.91 -15.66
C VAL A 202 2.71 -16.46 -15.23
N GLN A 203 2.41 -16.10 -13.99
CA GLN A 203 2.61 -14.75 -13.45
C GLN A 203 4.09 -14.35 -13.47
N LYS A 204 4.98 -15.23 -13.00
CA LYS A 204 6.43 -15.04 -13.03
C LYS A 204 6.99 -14.87 -14.45
N VAL A 205 6.62 -15.74 -15.40
CA VAL A 205 7.09 -15.65 -16.80
C VAL A 205 6.57 -14.38 -17.48
N VAL A 206 5.28 -14.07 -17.31
CA VAL A 206 4.67 -12.88 -17.90
C VAL A 206 5.22 -11.59 -17.30
N ASN A 207 5.51 -11.54 -15.99
CA ASN A 207 6.09 -10.34 -15.38
C ASN A 207 7.48 -10.03 -15.93
N ASN A 208 8.30 -11.05 -16.19
CA ASN A 208 9.55 -10.88 -16.92
C ASN A 208 9.34 -10.39 -18.36
N GLU A 209 8.37 -10.94 -19.10
CA GLU A 209 8.04 -10.48 -20.47
C GLU A 209 7.56 -9.01 -20.49
N ILE A 210 6.71 -8.62 -19.54
CA ILE A 210 6.19 -7.25 -19.38
C ILE A 210 7.32 -6.25 -19.09
N SER A 211 8.22 -6.55 -18.14
CA SER A 211 9.37 -5.69 -17.84
C SER A 211 10.26 -5.49 -19.06
N ASN A 212 10.61 -6.56 -19.77
CA ASN A 212 11.42 -6.47 -20.99
C ASN A 212 10.75 -5.60 -22.07
N ILE A 213 9.43 -5.71 -22.27
CA ILE A 213 8.68 -4.88 -23.23
C ILE A 213 8.68 -3.40 -22.81
N TYR A 214 8.46 -3.12 -21.53
CA TYR A 214 8.37 -1.77 -21.00
C TYR A 214 9.74 -1.06 -20.97
N GLU A 215 10.80 -1.74 -20.52
CA GLU A 215 12.16 -1.20 -20.54
C GLU A 215 12.67 -0.97 -21.97
N THR A 216 12.34 -1.87 -22.91
CA THR A 216 12.61 -1.66 -24.34
C THR A 216 11.94 -0.36 -24.82
N ALA A 217 10.64 -0.18 -24.54
CA ALA A 217 9.91 1.03 -24.92
C ALA A 217 10.52 2.31 -24.33
N LEU A 218 10.84 2.31 -23.03
CA LEU A 218 11.51 3.42 -22.35
C LEU A 218 12.87 3.76 -22.99
N ASN A 219 13.67 2.76 -23.32
CA ASN A 219 15.00 2.96 -23.88
C ASN A 219 14.96 3.38 -25.35
N THR A 220 13.99 2.90 -26.15
CA THR A 220 13.73 3.44 -27.50
C THR A 220 13.33 4.91 -27.43
N VAL A 221 12.41 5.28 -26.53
CA VAL A 221 11.97 6.67 -26.32
C VAL A 221 13.13 7.59 -25.92
N LYS A 222 13.97 7.20 -24.97
CA LYS A 222 15.18 7.95 -24.58
C LYS A 222 16.13 8.14 -25.76
N SER A 223 16.43 7.06 -26.51
CA SER A 223 17.37 7.05 -27.64
C SER A 223 16.93 7.97 -28.79
N ILE A 224 15.61 8.05 -29.06
CA ILE A 224 15.05 8.99 -30.04
C ILE A 224 15.19 10.43 -29.52
N SER A 225 14.76 10.67 -28.27
CA SER A 225 14.72 12.00 -27.67
C SER A 225 16.11 12.63 -27.49
N SER A 226 17.17 11.82 -27.36
CA SER A 226 18.56 12.31 -27.26
C SER A 226 19.27 12.50 -28.61
N LYS A 227 18.73 12.00 -29.72
CA LYS A 227 19.39 12.03 -31.04
C LYS A 227 18.77 13.00 -32.04
N HIS A 228 17.52 13.40 -31.84
CA HIS A 228 16.72 14.02 -32.91
C HIS A 228 15.97 15.26 -32.41
N ALA A 229 16.44 16.44 -32.81
CA ALA A 229 15.71 17.71 -32.72
C ALA A 229 14.62 17.79 -33.81
N ILE A 230 13.73 16.80 -33.85
CA ILE A 230 12.66 16.63 -34.85
C ILE A 230 11.32 16.88 -34.15
N GLU A 231 10.40 17.57 -34.83
CA GLU A 231 9.09 18.04 -34.30
C GLU A 231 8.08 16.93 -33.94
N HIS A 232 8.42 15.65 -34.10
CA HIS A 232 7.55 14.50 -33.83
C HIS A 232 7.84 13.67 -32.56
N PRO A 233 8.43 14.16 -31.43
CA PRO A 233 8.78 13.27 -30.31
C PRO A 233 7.52 12.64 -29.70
N LEU A 234 6.49 13.44 -29.44
CA LEU A 234 5.27 13.02 -28.75
C LEU A 234 4.47 11.98 -29.56
N GLN A 235 4.38 12.14 -30.88
CA GLN A 235 3.67 11.20 -31.75
C GLN A 235 4.40 9.84 -31.81
N LEU A 236 5.72 9.85 -31.95
CA LEU A 236 6.52 8.63 -32.01
C LEU A 236 6.61 7.93 -30.63
N GLN A 237 6.74 8.69 -29.55
CA GLN A 237 6.62 8.20 -28.17
C GLN A 237 5.27 7.52 -27.94
N SER A 238 4.17 8.19 -28.32
CA SER A 238 2.81 7.63 -28.23
C SER A 238 2.67 6.33 -29.03
N PHE A 239 3.21 6.25 -30.25
CA PHE A 239 3.19 5.02 -31.04
C PHE A 239 3.96 3.87 -30.35
N ILE A 240 5.14 4.14 -29.81
CA ILE A 240 5.96 3.17 -29.09
C ILE A 240 5.23 2.63 -27.85
N PHE A 241 4.70 3.52 -26.99
CA PHE A 241 3.96 3.12 -25.80
C PHE A 241 2.66 2.39 -26.13
N ASN A 242 1.88 2.83 -27.14
CA ASN A 242 0.67 2.13 -27.56
C ASN A 242 0.95 0.69 -28.04
N ASN A 243 2.03 0.47 -28.78
CA ASN A 243 2.43 -0.87 -29.22
C ASN A 243 2.89 -1.74 -28.03
N ALA A 244 3.69 -1.17 -27.12
CA ALA A 244 4.12 -1.86 -25.89
C ALA A 244 2.93 -2.23 -24.99
N PHE A 245 2.03 -1.28 -24.72
CA PHE A 245 0.89 -1.48 -23.82
C PHE A 245 -0.16 -2.42 -24.41
N ARG A 246 -0.33 -2.44 -25.75
CA ARG A 246 -1.17 -3.44 -26.44
C ARG A 246 -0.64 -4.87 -26.28
N LYS A 247 0.69 -5.05 -26.16
CA LYS A 247 1.30 -6.35 -25.83
C LYS A 247 1.14 -6.67 -24.35
N ILE A 248 1.51 -5.74 -23.46
CA ILE A 248 1.43 -5.89 -22.00
C ILE A 248 -0.01 -6.24 -21.57
N SER A 249 -1.01 -5.48 -21.99
CA SER A 249 -2.43 -5.72 -21.66
C SER A 249 -2.89 -7.13 -22.06
N LYS A 250 -2.52 -7.61 -23.26
CA LYS A 250 -2.80 -9.00 -23.70
C LYS A 250 -2.11 -10.07 -22.86
N LEU A 251 -0.93 -9.79 -22.32
CA LEU A 251 -0.20 -10.68 -21.42
C LEU A 251 -0.80 -10.67 -20.01
N GLU A 252 -1.16 -9.50 -19.50
CA GLU A 252 -1.90 -9.36 -18.24
C GLU A 252 -3.22 -10.13 -18.27
N GLY A 253 -3.97 -10.08 -19.38
CA GLY A 253 -5.17 -10.89 -19.55
C GLY A 253 -4.92 -12.40 -19.40
N LYS A 254 -3.74 -12.92 -19.76
CA LYS A 254 -3.36 -14.33 -19.49
C LYS A 254 -3.16 -14.57 -17.98
N LYS A 255 -2.52 -13.63 -17.26
CA LYS A 255 -2.38 -13.70 -15.80
C LYS A 255 -3.75 -13.66 -15.12
N CYS A 256 -4.59 -12.70 -15.47
CA CYS A 256 -5.95 -12.52 -14.92
C CYS A 256 -6.83 -13.76 -15.11
N GLU A 257 -6.74 -14.41 -16.26
CA GLU A 257 -7.43 -15.67 -16.54
C GLU A 257 -6.98 -16.81 -15.60
N LYS A 258 -5.67 -17.01 -15.42
CA LYS A 258 -5.17 -18.05 -14.50
C LYS A 258 -5.36 -17.67 -13.02
N PHE A 259 -5.31 -16.38 -12.70
CA PHE A 259 -5.61 -15.85 -11.37
C PHE A 259 -7.04 -16.18 -10.96
N LYS A 260 -8.03 -15.96 -11.82
CA LYS A 260 -9.43 -16.33 -11.57
C LYS A 260 -9.59 -17.83 -11.33
N ILE A 261 -9.05 -18.67 -12.24
CA ILE A 261 -9.09 -20.15 -12.10
C ILE A 261 -8.46 -20.64 -10.78
N MET A 262 -7.40 -19.98 -10.32
CA MET A 262 -6.77 -20.24 -9.02
C MET A 262 -7.66 -19.76 -7.85
N ARG A 263 -8.06 -18.49 -7.86
CA ARG A 263 -8.86 -17.84 -6.82
C ARG A 263 -10.19 -18.55 -6.59
N ASP A 264 -10.89 -18.87 -7.67
CA ASP A 264 -12.23 -19.45 -7.64
C ASP A 264 -12.20 -20.92 -7.14
N CYS A 265 -11.01 -21.54 -7.04
CA CYS A 265 -10.76 -22.79 -6.30
C CYS A 265 -10.35 -22.53 -4.84
N VAL A 266 -9.37 -21.63 -4.64
CA VAL A 266 -8.72 -21.36 -3.35
C VAL A 266 -9.68 -20.75 -2.33
N LEU A 267 -10.57 -19.84 -2.74
CA LEU A 267 -11.48 -19.14 -1.82
C LEU A 267 -12.56 -20.06 -1.22
N PRO A 268 -13.26 -20.93 -1.99
CA PRO A 268 -14.14 -21.95 -1.40
C PRO A 268 -13.42 -22.91 -0.44
N ALA A 269 -12.21 -23.36 -0.80
CA ALA A 269 -11.41 -24.25 0.04
C ALA A 269 -11.01 -23.59 1.38
N LEU A 270 -10.58 -22.33 1.33
CA LEU A 270 -10.26 -21.54 2.53
C LEU A 270 -11.51 -21.24 3.36
N HIS A 271 -12.65 -20.90 2.76
CA HIS A 271 -13.91 -20.70 3.48
C HIS A 271 -14.30 -21.97 4.25
N LYS A 272 -14.22 -23.14 3.61
CA LYS A 272 -14.53 -24.45 4.22
C LYS A 272 -13.63 -24.77 5.43
N GLN A 273 -12.39 -24.28 5.45
CA GLN A 273 -11.42 -24.51 6.52
C GLN A 273 -11.44 -23.44 7.64
N CYS A 274 -11.64 -22.17 7.28
CA CYS A 274 -11.38 -21.01 8.15
C CYS A 274 -12.53 -19.99 8.22
N GLY A 275 -13.63 -20.22 7.51
CA GLY A 275 -14.82 -19.36 7.51
C GLY A 275 -14.68 -18.08 6.66
N GLU A 276 -15.77 -17.30 6.64
CA GLU A 276 -15.93 -16.20 5.69
C GLU A 276 -14.96 -15.02 5.90
N GLU A 277 -14.63 -14.67 7.16
CA GLU A 277 -13.65 -13.61 7.43
C GLU A 277 -12.25 -13.96 6.89
N ALA A 278 -11.88 -15.24 6.88
CA ALA A 278 -10.60 -15.69 6.33
C ALA A 278 -10.61 -15.68 4.81
N LYS A 279 -11.74 -16.09 4.19
CA LYS A 279 -11.97 -15.96 2.74
C LYS A 279 -11.88 -14.50 2.32
N TYR A 280 -12.64 -13.61 2.96
CA TYR A 280 -12.68 -12.18 2.69
C TYR A 280 -11.30 -11.52 2.82
N ALA A 281 -10.54 -11.88 3.87
CA ALA A 281 -9.19 -11.35 4.08
C ALA A 281 -8.24 -11.69 2.92
N VAL A 282 -8.23 -12.95 2.48
CA VAL A 282 -7.42 -13.37 1.33
C VAL A 282 -7.95 -12.73 0.05
N GLU A 283 -9.25 -12.86 -0.25
CA GLU A 283 -9.90 -12.35 -1.45
C GLU A 283 -9.59 -10.87 -1.69
N THR A 284 -9.74 -10.04 -0.65
CA THR A 284 -9.42 -8.61 -0.67
C THR A 284 -7.92 -8.39 -0.91
N SER A 285 -7.05 -9.11 -0.19
CA SER A 285 -5.59 -8.96 -0.30
C SER A 285 -5.05 -9.32 -1.68
N ILE A 286 -5.61 -10.33 -2.35
CA ILE A 286 -5.14 -10.78 -3.67
C ILE A 286 -5.87 -10.12 -4.84
N SER A 287 -7.13 -9.68 -4.67
CA SER A 287 -7.93 -9.13 -5.77
C SER A 287 -7.97 -7.60 -5.79
N THR A 288 -8.04 -6.91 -4.64
CA THR A 288 -8.27 -5.46 -4.61
C THR A 288 -7.04 -4.71 -5.12
N GLY A 289 -7.18 -4.12 -6.31
CA GLY A 289 -6.09 -3.43 -6.99
C GLY A 289 -5.09 -4.39 -7.64
N TYR A 290 -5.55 -5.57 -8.09
CA TYR A 290 -4.69 -6.61 -8.68
C TYR A 290 -3.75 -6.05 -9.76
N LEU A 291 -4.27 -5.29 -10.72
CA LEU A 291 -3.46 -4.72 -11.81
C LEU A 291 -2.48 -3.62 -11.36
N ARG A 292 -2.80 -2.79 -10.36
CA ARG A 292 -1.82 -1.85 -9.76
C ARG A 292 -0.69 -2.61 -9.08
N THR A 293 -1.07 -3.64 -8.34
CA THR A 293 -0.23 -4.53 -7.54
C THR A 293 0.70 -5.40 -8.40
N GLU A 294 0.30 -5.72 -9.63
CA GLU A 294 1.04 -6.51 -10.62
C GLU A 294 1.86 -5.66 -11.63
N ARG A 295 1.44 -4.43 -11.93
CA ARG A 295 2.20 -3.51 -12.79
C ARG A 295 3.37 -2.85 -12.06
N HIS A 296 3.25 -2.71 -10.73
CA HIS A 296 3.97 -1.73 -9.94
C HIS A 296 3.62 -0.28 -10.33
N GLU A 297 3.84 0.65 -9.40
CA GLU A 297 3.26 1.99 -9.46
C GLU A 297 3.60 2.77 -10.75
N ARG A 298 4.84 2.66 -11.23
CA ARG A 298 5.28 3.38 -12.45
C ARG A 298 4.50 2.96 -13.69
N LEU A 299 4.44 1.66 -13.99
CA LEU A 299 3.72 1.15 -15.16
C LEU A 299 2.20 1.29 -14.98
N HIS A 300 1.70 1.20 -13.74
CA HIS A 300 0.29 1.49 -13.45
C HIS A 300 -0.06 2.95 -13.79
N MET A 301 0.74 3.91 -13.30
CA MET A 301 0.54 5.33 -13.58
C MET A 301 0.66 5.65 -15.06
N ASP A 302 1.61 5.07 -15.81
CA ASP A 302 1.68 5.29 -17.26
C ASP A 302 0.42 4.77 -17.99
N PHE A 303 -0.13 3.61 -17.58
CA PHE A 303 -1.40 3.09 -18.11
C PHE A 303 -2.59 4.01 -17.79
N VAL A 304 -2.65 4.58 -16.59
CA VAL A 304 -3.71 5.52 -16.17
C VAL A 304 -3.58 6.86 -16.90
N ASN A 305 -2.38 7.46 -16.92
CA ASN A 305 -2.10 8.75 -17.54
C ASN A 305 -2.31 8.74 -19.06
N LEU A 306 -2.04 7.61 -19.72
CA LEU A 306 -2.30 7.41 -21.16
C LEU A 306 -3.68 6.77 -21.44
N ASN A 307 -4.53 6.62 -20.42
CA ASN A 307 -5.89 6.06 -20.49
C ASN A 307 -5.97 4.73 -21.27
N PHE A 308 -4.99 3.85 -21.06
CA PHE A 308 -4.83 2.64 -21.88
C PHE A 308 -5.69 1.48 -21.36
N PRO A 309 -6.52 0.83 -22.21
CA PRO A 309 -7.48 -0.17 -21.76
C PRO A 309 -6.85 -1.46 -21.23
N THR A 310 -7.43 -1.98 -20.14
CA THR A 310 -7.19 -3.31 -19.59
C THR A 310 -7.83 -4.39 -20.47
N ASP A 311 -7.19 -5.55 -20.59
CA ASP A 311 -7.77 -6.73 -21.26
C ASP A 311 -9.03 -7.20 -20.50
N SER A 312 -10.09 -7.55 -21.23
CA SER A 312 -11.40 -7.89 -20.65
C SER A 312 -11.37 -9.15 -19.77
N ARG A 313 -10.34 -10.00 -19.89
CA ARG A 313 -10.14 -11.12 -18.96
C ARG A 313 -9.80 -10.65 -17.54
N CYS A 314 -9.35 -9.40 -17.38
CA CYS A 314 -9.11 -8.76 -16.09
C CYS A 314 -10.33 -8.07 -15.47
N THR A 315 -11.47 -7.95 -16.17
CA THR A 315 -12.68 -7.31 -15.62
C THR A 315 -13.15 -8.02 -14.34
N GLY A 316 -13.39 -7.28 -13.25
CA GLY A 316 -13.72 -7.83 -11.94
C GLY A 316 -12.50 -8.23 -11.08
N LEU A 317 -11.35 -7.59 -11.34
CA LEU A 317 -10.08 -7.59 -10.59
C LEU A 317 -9.57 -6.13 -10.46
#